data_AF-A0A4Q7M731-F1
#
_entry.id   AF-A0A4Q7M731-F1
#
_cell.length_a   1.000
_cell.length_b   1.000
_cell.length_c   1.000
_cell.angle_alpha   90.00
_cell.angle_beta   90.00
_cell.angle_gamma   90.00
#
_symmetry.space_group_name_H-M   'P 1'
#
loop_
_entity.id
_entity.type
_entity.pdbx_description
1 polymer ?
#
loop_
_entity_poly.entity_id
_entity_poly.type
_entity_poly.pdbx_seq_one_letter_code
_entity_poly.pdbx_strand_id
1 'polypeptide(L)'
;MFVLVGSLAPGVDARLRVGSVSRLDKAMRSVVDNVDGALACAVVDLGSGELLGVAHDVPYFTQEYLDAVAAASVQMFRGATVTHVEDLIAERRDVPPEHLVEEVQMTTRRTIHFLMTLPERPDAAIVLVADRRSNVGIGWAAIRRAAADVGPILGGDLDDAGVPHAGG
;
A
#
# COMPACT_ATOMS: atom_id res chain seq x y z
N MET A 1 43.97 -33.52 24.90
CA MET A 1 44.05 -32.15 24.34
C MET A 1 42.96 -32.05 23.27
N PHE A 2 42.17 -30.98 23.29
CA PHE A 2 40.78 -30.88 22.82
C PHE A 2 40.52 -31.24 21.34
N VAL A 3 39.40 -31.92 21.13
CA VAL A 3 38.69 -32.05 19.84
C VAL A 3 37.79 -30.82 19.67
N LEU A 4 37.85 -30.15 18.52
CA LEU A 4 36.85 -29.17 18.12
C LEU A 4 36.44 -29.44 16.66
N VAL A 5 35.27 -30.07 16.54
CA VAL A 5 34.44 -30.12 15.33
C VAL A 5 33.87 -28.72 15.12
N GLY A 6 34.02 -28.16 13.93
CA GLY A 6 33.48 -26.86 13.55
C GLY A 6 33.17 -26.81 12.06
N SER A 7 32.04 -27.40 11.69
CA SER A 7 31.40 -27.29 10.37
C SER A 7 30.98 -25.84 10.13
N LEU A 8 31.62 -25.13 9.19
CA LEU A 8 31.07 -23.89 8.64
C LEU A 8 30.00 -24.24 7.59
N ALA A 9 28.74 -23.98 7.91
CA ALA A 9 27.72 -23.78 6.90
C ALA A 9 28.03 -22.49 6.13
N PRO A 10 27.78 -22.42 4.80
CA PRO A 10 27.87 -21.18 4.05
C PRO A 10 26.72 -20.28 4.49
N GLY A 11 27.04 -19.35 5.41
CA GLY A 11 26.16 -18.28 5.83
C GLY A 11 25.90 -17.33 4.67
N VAL A 12 24.60 -17.12 4.44
CA VAL A 12 23.96 -15.97 3.82
C VAL A 12 24.84 -14.73 3.86
N ASP A 13 25.25 -14.28 2.67
CA ASP A 13 26.02 -13.05 2.50
C ASP A 13 25.13 -11.85 2.83
N ALA A 14 25.21 -11.40 4.09
CA ALA A 14 24.53 -10.21 4.61
C ALA A 14 25.19 -8.91 4.10
N ARG A 15 25.48 -8.83 2.80
CA ARG A 15 26.18 -7.71 2.16
C ARG A 15 25.45 -7.21 0.91
N LEU A 16 24.27 -6.60 1.10
CA LEU A 16 23.84 -5.45 0.29
C LEU A 16 22.69 -4.69 0.98
N ARG A 17 23.01 -3.78 1.91
CA ARG A 17 22.07 -2.75 2.39
C ARG A 17 22.71 -1.37 2.23
N VAL A 18 22.82 -0.94 0.97
CA VAL A 18 23.01 0.45 0.57
C VAL A 18 22.01 0.72 -0.57
N GLY A 19 20.96 1.48 -0.28
CA GLY A 19 20.26 2.34 -1.25
C GLY A 19 19.55 1.72 -2.46
N SER A 20 19.05 0.49 -2.42
CA SER A 20 18.19 0.01 -3.51
C SER A 20 16.78 0.59 -3.36
N VAL A 21 16.45 1.62 -4.14
CA VAL A 21 15.06 2.08 -4.32
C VAL A 21 14.22 0.87 -4.74
N SER A 22 13.17 0.56 -3.96
CA SER A 22 12.36 -0.64 -4.21
C SER A 22 11.62 -0.53 -5.55
N ARG A 23 11.17 -1.66 -6.10
CA ARG A 23 10.33 -1.65 -7.31
C ARG A 23 9.05 -0.84 -7.09
N LEU A 24 8.50 -0.89 -5.89
CA LEU A 24 7.33 -0.10 -5.47
C LEU A 24 7.63 1.39 -5.42
N ASP A 25 8.74 1.81 -4.81
CA ASP A 25 9.12 3.23 -4.76
C ASP A 25 9.31 3.81 -6.16
N LYS A 26 9.86 3.03 -7.11
CA LYS A 26 9.96 3.44 -8.52
C LYS A 26 8.59 3.58 -9.18
N ALA A 27 7.67 2.65 -8.91
CA ALA A 27 6.29 2.75 -9.39
C ALA A 27 5.60 4.00 -8.84
N MET A 28 5.72 4.26 -7.53
CA MET A 28 5.18 5.46 -6.89
C MET A 28 5.79 6.73 -7.46
N ARG A 29 7.11 6.74 -7.68
CA ARG A 29 7.81 7.86 -8.30
C ARG A 29 7.25 8.16 -9.70
N SER A 30 7.02 7.12 -10.51
CA SER A 30 6.41 7.27 -11.84
C SER A 30 5.03 7.94 -11.77
N VAL A 31 4.21 7.63 -10.75
CA VAL A 31 2.92 8.29 -10.56
C VAL A 31 3.11 9.77 -10.24
N VAL A 32 4.00 10.10 -9.30
CA VAL A 32 4.28 11.49 -8.91
C VAL A 32 4.79 12.31 -10.10
N ASP A 33 5.68 11.74 -10.92
CA ASP A 33 6.29 12.45 -12.05
C ASP A 33 5.32 12.66 -13.23
N ASN A 34 4.33 11.78 -13.42
CA ASN A 34 3.45 11.78 -14.60
C ASN A 34 2.04 12.32 -14.36
N VAL A 35 1.64 12.55 -13.11
CA VAL A 35 0.31 13.05 -12.77
C VAL A 35 0.39 14.52 -12.39
N ASP A 36 -0.27 15.38 -13.15
CA ASP A 36 -0.23 16.83 -12.93
C ASP A 36 -0.80 17.22 -11.55
N GLY A 37 0.00 17.97 -10.80
CA GLY A 37 -0.29 18.36 -9.42
C GLY A 37 -0.15 17.25 -8.38
N ALA A 38 0.36 16.06 -8.73
CA ALA A 38 0.71 15.05 -7.73
C ALA A 38 1.84 15.54 -6.82
N LEU A 39 1.69 15.27 -5.53
CA LEU A 39 2.62 15.67 -4.47
C LEU A 39 3.30 14.45 -3.83
N ALA A 40 2.55 13.36 -3.70
CA ALA A 40 3.04 12.09 -3.19
C ALA A 40 2.17 10.92 -3.65
N CYS A 41 2.77 9.73 -3.71
CA CYS A 41 2.09 8.47 -3.89
C CYS A 41 2.70 7.41 -2.97
N ALA A 42 1.88 6.57 -2.35
CA ALA A 42 2.31 5.53 -1.44
C ALA A 42 1.44 4.28 -1.53
N VAL A 43 1.97 3.14 -1.10
CA VAL A 43 1.22 1.91 -0.84
C VAL A 43 1.31 1.59 0.64
N VAL A 44 0.17 1.30 1.25
CA VAL A 44 0.00 1.00 2.67
C VAL A 44 -0.55 -0.42 2.81
N ASP A 45 0.07 -1.22 3.67
CA ASP A 45 -0.51 -2.48 4.14
C ASP A 45 -1.60 -2.18 5.17
N LEU A 46 -2.85 -2.53 4.88
CA LEU A 46 -4.01 -2.22 5.72
C LEU A 46 -4.13 -3.12 6.96
N GLY A 47 -3.39 -4.23 7.02
CA GLY A 47 -3.36 -5.13 8.18
C GLY A 47 -2.40 -4.64 9.26
N SER A 48 -1.21 -4.21 8.86
CA SER A 48 -0.13 -3.77 9.76
C SER A 48 -0.01 -2.25 9.89
N GLY A 49 -0.44 -1.50 8.87
CA GLY A 49 -0.22 -0.06 8.74
C GLY A 49 1.16 0.31 8.20
N GLU A 50 1.95 -0.65 7.71
CA GLU A 50 3.27 -0.38 7.15
C GLU A 50 3.19 0.27 5.75
N LEU A 51 4.17 1.14 5.45
CA LEU A 51 4.38 1.68 4.10
C LEU A 51 5.20 0.68 3.28
N LEU A 52 4.58 0.11 2.26
CA LEU A 52 5.20 -0.86 1.35
C LEU A 52 6.03 -0.19 0.25
N GLY A 53 5.69 1.05 -0.09
CA GLY A 53 6.46 1.89 -1.00
C GLY A 53 5.94 3.32 -1.02
N VAL A 54 6.83 4.28 -1.28
CA VAL A 54 6.50 5.70 -1.19
C VAL A 54 7.37 6.57 -2.09
N ALA A 55 6.76 7.60 -2.67
CA ALA A 55 7.45 8.68 -3.36
C ALA A 55 6.74 10.01 -3.09
N HIS A 56 7.51 11.08 -2.90
CA HIS A 56 6.99 12.43 -2.74
C HIS A 56 8.03 13.48 -3.14
N ASP A 57 7.56 14.69 -3.43
CA ASP A 57 8.40 15.88 -3.69
C ASP A 57 8.30 16.93 -2.60
N VAL A 58 7.53 16.64 -1.55
CA VAL A 58 7.20 17.58 -0.49
C VAL A 58 8.22 17.50 0.64
N PRO A 59 9.01 18.56 0.93
CA PRO A 59 10.09 18.48 1.92
C PRO A 59 9.65 18.23 3.37
N TYR A 60 8.41 18.55 3.71
CA TYR A 60 7.86 18.39 5.07
C TYR A 60 7.14 17.05 5.28
N PHE A 61 7.12 16.16 4.29
CA PHE A 61 6.66 14.78 4.47
C PHE A 61 7.77 13.97 5.15
N THR A 62 7.86 14.13 6.46
CA THR A 62 8.77 13.34 7.31
C THR A 62 8.27 11.90 7.40
N GLN A 63 9.13 10.97 7.84
CA GLN A 63 8.71 9.58 8.09
C GLN A 63 7.52 9.53 9.06
N GLU A 64 7.59 10.28 10.17
CA GLU A 64 6.50 10.38 11.15
C GLU A 64 5.17 10.84 10.50
N TYR A 65 5.23 11.80 9.58
CA TYR A 65 4.05 12.26 8.86
C TYR A 65 3.49 11.16 7.94
N LEU A 66 4.36 10.46 7.21
CA LEU A 66 3.97 9.37 6.33
C LEU A 66 3.35 8.20 7.11
N ASP A 67 3.94 7.83 8.25
CA ASP A 67 3.43 6.79 9.14
C ASP A 67 2.04 7.17 9.70
N ALA A 68 1.84 8.45 10.04
CA ALA A 68 0.53 8.95 10.47
C ALA A 68 -0.53 8.88 9.35
N VAL A 69 -0.15 9.16 8.10
CA VAL A 69 -1.03 9.01 6.93
C VAL A 69 -1.36 7.54 6.67
N ALA A 70 -0.39 6.63 6.83
CA ALA A 70 -0.61 5.19 6.72
C ALA A 70 -1.61 4.70 7.79
N ALA A 71 -1.39 5.09 9.05
CA ALA A 71 -2.32 4.77 10.14
C ALA A 71 -3.74 5.33 9.90
N ALA A 72 -3.84 6.56 9.39
CA ALA A 72 -5.13 7.14 9.03
C ALA A 72 -5.83 6.36 7.90
N SER A 73 -5.06 5.86 6.92
CA SER A 73 -5.57 5.01 5.84
C SER A 73 -6.16 3.71 6.41
N VAL A 74 -5.44 3.04 7.33
CA VAL A 74 -5.96 1.86 8.04
C VAL A 74 -7.29 2.18 8.73
N GLN A 75 -7.41 3.30 9.43
CA GLN A 75 -8.65 3.67 10.10
C GLN A 75 -9.81 3.95 9.13
N MET A 76 -9.53 4.48 7.94
CA MET A 76 -10.55 4.76 6.92
C MET A 76 -11.09 3.50 6.23
N PHE A 77 -10.29 2.43 6.14
CA PHE A 77 -10.69 1.18 5.47
C PHE A 77 -11.04 0.05 6.45
N ARG A 78 -10.38 0.00 7.61
CA ARG A 78 -10.41 -1.12 8.57
C ARG A 78 -10.61 -0.65 10.02
N GLY A 79 -10.98 0.62 10.22
CA GLY A 79 -11.28 1.14 11.55
C GLY A 79 -12.57 0.54 12.10
N ALA A 80 -12.66 0.38 13.43
CA ALA A 80 -13.77 -0.30 14.09
C ALA A 80 -15.15 0.27 13.71
N THR A 81 -15.26 1.59 13.56
CA THR A 81 -16.51 2.24 13.15
C THR A 81 -16.88 1.93 11.69
N VAL A 82 -15.89 1.85 10.80
CA VAL A 82 -16.10 1.49 9.39
C VAL A 82 -16.54 0.04 9.30
N THR A 83 -15.80 -0.88 9.94
CA THR A 83 -16.16 -2.30 9.99
C THR A 83 -17.54 -2.54 10.59
N HIS A 84 -17.91 -1.82 11.65
CA HIS A 84 -19.26 -1.93 12.20
C HIS A 84 -20.35 -1.53 11.20
N VAL A 85 -20.12 -0.51 10.37
CA VAL A 85 -21.05 -0.14 9.29
C VAL A 85 -21.11 -1.23 8.22
N GLU A 86 -19.97 -1.82 7.87
CA GLU A 86 -19.89 -2.95 6.92
C GLU A 86 -20.67 -4.18 7.42
N ASP A 87 -20.53 -4.53 8.70
CA ASP A 87 -21.26 -5.61 9.36
C ASP A 87 -22.78 -5.39 9.29
N LEU A 88 -23.24 -4.17 9.58
CA LEU A 88 -24.65 -3.81 9.47
C LEU A 88 -25.16 -3.91 8.02
N ILE A 89 -24.34 -3.58 7.03
CA ILE A 89 -24.70 -3.74 5.61
C ILE A 89 -24.80 -5.23 5.26
N ALA A 90 -23.84 -6.04 5.69
CA ALA A 90 -23.80 -7.48 5.46
C ALA A 90 -25.03 -8.18 6.08
N GLU A 91 -25.37 -7.85 7.34
CA GLU A 91 -26.57 -8.35 8.03
C GLU A 91 -27.85 -8.03 7.23
N ARG A 92 -27.96 -6.81 6.69
CA ARG A 92 -29.13 -6.40 5.89
C ARG A 92 -29.22 -7.10 4.54
N ARG A 93 -28.10 -7.56 3.99
CA ARG A 93 -28.01 -8.24 2.70
C ARG A 93 -28.04 -9.76 2.83
N ASP A 94 -28.05 -10.29 4.06
CA ASP A 94 -27.94 -11.73 4.36
C ASP A 94 -26.69 -12.36 3.73
N VAL A 95 -25.57 -11.63 3.77
CA VAL A 95 -24.26 -12.08 3.30
C VAL A 95 -23.24 -12.06 4.44
N PRO A 96 -22.14 -12.81 4.34
CA PRO A 96 -21.06 -12.74 5.31
C PRO A 96 -20.47 -11.32 5.42
N PRO A 97 -20.00 -10.91 6.62
CA PRO A 97 -19.21 -9.70 6.75
C PRO A 97 -18.00 -9.70 5.83
N GLU A 98 -17.83 -8.62 5.09
CA GLU A 98 -16.70 -8.41 4.19
C GLU A 98 -16.30 -6.94 4.22
N HIS A 99 -15.06 -6.66 3.80
CA HIS A 99 -14.58 -5.30 3.65
C HIS A 99 -15.11 -4.69 2.36
N LEU A 100 -16.10 -3.80 2.50
CA LEU A 100 -16.87 -3.19 1.41
C LEU A 100 -16.27 -1.86 0.92
N VAL A 101 -15.48 -1.17 1.76
CA VAL A 101 -14.87 0.11 1.35
C VAL A 101 -13.69 -0.16 0.41
N GLU A 102 -13.86 0.23 -0.86
CA GLU A 102 -12.83 0.09 -1.89
C GLU A 102 -12.11 1.41 -2.20
N GLU A 103 -12.82 2.53 -2.13
CA GLU A 103 -12.31 3.85 -2.51
C GLU A 103 -12.69 4.92 -1.46
N VAL A 104 -11.72 5.76 -1.10
CA VAL A 104 -11.93 6.93 -0.21
C VAL A 104 -11.37 8.18 -0.87
N GLN A 105 -12.18 9.24 -0.87
CA GLN A 105 -11.77 10.58 -1.32
C GLN A 105 -11.77 11.52 -0.12
N MET A 106 -10.65 12.22 0.10
CA MET A 106 -10.55 13.22 1.15
C MET A 106 -9.96 14.53 0.61
N THR A 107 -10.68 15.63 0.78
CA THR A 107 -10.22 16.95 0.35
C THR A 107 -9.90 17.82 1.55
N THR A 108 -8.71 18.41 1.57
CA THR A 108 -8.32 19.44 2.55
C THR A 108 -8.35 20.83 1.90
N ARG A 109 -7.99 21.87 2.65
CA ARG A 109 -7.88 23.23 2.10
C ARG A 109 -6.90 23.33 0.93
N ARG A 110 -5.86 22.48 0.87
CA ARG A 110 -4.76 22.59 -0.09
C ARG A 110 -4.47 21.33 -0.89
N THR A 111 -5.06 20.21 -0.51
CA THR A 111 -4.79 18.92 -1.14
C THR A 111 -6.05 18.10 -1.37
N ILE A 112 -5.94 17.15 -2.28
CA ILE A 112 -6.92 16.11 -2.55
C ILE A 112 -6.20 14.79 -2.37
N HIS A 113 -6.78 13.89 -1.58
CA HIS A 113 -6.27 12.55 -1.35
C HIS A 113 -7.23 11.56 -1.98
N PHE A 114 -6.66 10.64 -2.74
CA PHE A 114 -7.35 9.52 -3.35
C PHE A 114 -6.75 8.28 -2.74
N LEU A 115 -7.59 7.43 -2.15
CA LEU A 115 -7.17 6.17 -1.57
C LEU A 115 -8.00 5.06 -2.19
N MET A 116 -7.37 3.95 -2.54
CA MET A 116 -8.01 2.81 -3.19
C MET A 116 -7.38 1.51 -2.70
N THR A 117 -8.19 0.52 -2.34
CA THR A 117 -7.71 -0.87 -2.13
C THR A 117 -7.21 -1.46 -3.44
N LEU A 118 -6.15 -2.27 -3.39
CA LEU A 118 -5.64 -2.93 -4.59
C LEU A 118 -6.51 -4.16 -4.93
N PRO A 119 -7.05 -4.29 -6.15
CA PRO A 119 -7.90 -5.43 -6.52
C PRO A 119 -7.22 -6.80 -6.32
N GLU A 120 -5.92 -6.91 -6.64
CA GLU A 120 -5.14 -8.14 -6.51
C GLU A 120 -4.66 -8.39 -5.07
N ARG A 121 -4.72 -7.36 -4.21
CA ARG A 121 -4.29 -7.42 -2.81
C ARG A 121 -5.18 -6.52 -1.93
N PRO A 122 -6.42 -6.95 -1.58
CA PRO A 122 -7.39 -6.10 -0.87
C PRO A 122 -7.00 -5.71 0.57
N ASP A 123 -5.96 -6.35 1.12
CA ASP A 123 -5.28 -5.98 2.37
C ASP A 123 -4.26 -4.85 2.19
N ALA A 124 -4.13 -4.27 1.00
CA ALA A 124 -3.28 -3.11 0.74
C ALA A 124 -4.08 -1.99 0.04
N ALA A 125 -3.66 -0.74 0.28
CA ALA A 125 -4.22 0.43 -0.37
C ALA A 125 -3.13 1.30 -1.01
N ILE A 126 -3.40 1.83 -2.19
CA ILE A 126 -2.64 2.91 -2.80
C ILE A 126 -3.23 4.25 -2.38
N VAL A 127 -2.36 5.23 -2.11
CA VAL A 127 -2.68 6.59 -1.72
C VAL A 127 -2.02 7.54 -2.71
N LEU A 128 -2.78 8.46 -3.29
CA LEU A 128 -2.29 9.57 -4.10
C LEU A 128 -2.69 10.88 -3.44
N VAL A 129 -1.72 11.76 -3.21
CA VAL A 129 -1.93 13.12 -2.75
C VAL A 129 -1.66 14.06 -3.89
N ALA A 130 -2.63 14.89 -4.24
CA ALA A 130 -2.51 15.92 -5.26
C ALA A 130 -2.85 17.31 -4.68
N ASP A 131 -2.43 18.36 -5.36
CA ASP A 131 -2.79 19.73 -4.98
C ASP A 131 -4.29 20.02 -5.25
N ARG A 132 -4.84 21.05 -4.60
CA ARG A 132 -6.28 21.36 -4.64
C ARG A 132 -6.80 21.77 -6.02
N ARG A 133 -5.93 22.19 -6.94
CA ARG A 133 -6.24 22.63 -8.30
C ARG A 133 -6.30 21.46 -9.27
N SER A 134 -5.74 20.30 -8.92
CA SER A 134 -5.83 19.08 -9.72
C SER A 134 -7.29 18.69 -9.98
N ASN A 135 -7.53 18.13 -11.17
CA ASN A 135 -8.84 17.62 -11.53
C ASN A 135 -9.11 16.28 -10.81
N VAL A 136 -10.23 16.19 -10.10
CA VAL A 136 -10.62 15.00 -9.31
C VAL A 136 -10.76 13.75 -10.18
N GLY A 137 -11.32 13.88 -11.39
CA GLY A 137 -11.47 12.76 -12.32
C GLY A 137 -10.13 12.26 -12.84
N ILE A 138 -9.18 13.16 -13.13
CA ILE A 138 -7.81 12.79 -13.52
C ILE A 138 -7.10 12.08 -12.37
N GLY A 139 -7.24 12.56 -11.14
CA GLY A 139 -6.68 11.90 -9.96
C GLY A 139 -7.17 10.46 -9.79
N TRP A 140 -8.49 10.22 -9.93
CA TRP A 140 -9.06 8.88 -9.90
C TRP A 140 -8.61 7.99 -11.08
N ALA A 141 -8.54 8.54 -12.29
CA ALA A 141 -8.04 7.79 -13.44
C ALA A 141 -6.57 7.38 -13.25
N ALA A 142 -5.75 8.27 -12.69
CA ALA A 142 -4.35 8.03 -12.41
C ALA A 142 -4.14 6.94 -11.35
N ILE A 143 -4.84 7.02 -10.21
CA ILE A 143 -4.65 6.04 -9.13
C ILE A 143 -5.14 4.64 -9.52
N ARG A 144 -6.23 4.53 -10.29
CA ARG A 144 -6.72 3.24 -10.80
C ARG A 144 -5.75 2.60 -11.79
N ARG A 145 -5.13 3.41 -12.66
CA ARG A 145 -4.05 2.94 -13.54
C ARG A 145 -2.85 2.47 -12.73
N ALA A 146 -2.44 3.25 -11.73
CA ALA A 146 -1.32 2.89 -10.88
C ALA A 146 -1.58 1.60 -10.08
N ALA A 147 -2.81 1.38 -9.60
CA ALA A 147 -3.20 0.16 -8.91
C ALA A 147 -2.96 -1.09 -9.78
N ALA A 148 -3.34 -1.03 -11.06
CA ALA A 148 -3.11 -2.12 -12.02
C ALA A 148 -1.62 -2.40 -12.27
N ASP A 149 -0.75 -1.38 -12.20
CA ASP A 149 0.70 -1.54 -12.37
C ASP A 149 1.37 -2.08 -11.09
N VAL A 150 0.80 -1.77 -9.91
CA VAL A 150 1.35 -2.13 -8.58
C VAL A 150 0.95 -3.54 -8.14
N GLY A 151 -0.28 -3.97 -8.43
CA GLY A 151 -0.80 -5.28 -8.03
C GLY A 151 0.16 -6.45 -8.34
N PRO A 152 0.70 -6.57 -9.57
CA PRO A 152 1.67 -7.61 -9.92
C PRO A 152 2.99 -7.54 -9.15
N ILE A 153 3.42 -6.35 -8.70
CA ILE A 153 4.66 -6.19 -7.93
C ILE A 153 4.51 -6.80 -6.54
N LEU A 154 3.32 -6.69 -5.95
CA LEU A 154 2.99 -7.23 -4.62
C LEU A 154 2.59 -8.71 -4.67
N GLY A 155 1.95 -9.14 -5.76
CA GLY A 155 1.59 -10.55 -5.98
C GLY A 155 2.79 -11.44 -6.31
N GLY A 156 3.91 -10.87 -6.76
CA GLY A 156 5.13 -11.59 -7.14
C GLY A 156 5.88 -12.28 -5.99
N ASP A 157 5.49 -12.08 -4.74
CA ASP A 157 6.02 -12.80 -3.57
C ASP A 157 5.19 -14.05 -3.21
N LEU A 158 4.05 -14.29 -3.87
CA LEU A 158 3.22 -15.49 -3.65
C LEU A 158 3.66 -16.72 -4.46
N ASP A 159 4.59 -16.56 -5.41
CA ASP A 159 5.16 -17.69 -6.17
C ASP A 159 6.44 -18.27 -5.54
N ASP A 160 7.11 -17.54 -4.62
CA ASP A 160 8.36 -17.98 -3.97
C ASP A 160 8.15 -18.70 -2.62
N ALA A 161 6.93 -18.70 -2.09
CA ALA A 161 6.55 -19.53 -0.95
C ALA A 161 5.57 -20.60 -1.45
N GLY A 162 6.09 -21.77 -1.79
CA GLY A 162 5.32 -22.95 -2.22
C GLY A 162 4.20 -23.34 -1.26
N VAL A 163 3.07 -22.65 -1.36
CA VAL A 163 1.81 -23.06 -0.75
C VAL A 163 1.09 -23.91 -1.79
N PRO A 164 0.90 -25.22 -1.53
CA PRO A 164 0.16 -26.05 -2.46
C PRO A 164 -1.31 -25.62 -2.43
N HIS A 165 -1.80 -25.12 -3.57
CA HIS A 165 -3.24 -25.05 -3.80
C HIS A 165 -3.79 -26.48 -3.87
N ALA A 166 -4.37 -26.92 -2.75
CA ALA A 166 -5.21 -28.11 -2.74
C ALA A 166 -6.47 -27.80 -3.55
N GLY A 167 -6.58 -28.44 -4.72
CA GLY A 167 -7.81 -28.48 -5.50
C GLY A 167 -8.88 -29.36 -4.84
N GLY A 168 -10.13 -29.13 -5.25
CA GLY A 168 -11.30 -29.93 -4.88
C GLY A 168 -12.57 -29.10 -4.78
#